data_AF-A0A291TCE7-F1
#
_entry.id   AF-A0A291TCE7-F1
#
_cell.length_a   1.000
_cell.length_b   1.000
_cell.length_c   1.000
_cell.angle_alpha   90.00
_cell.angle_beta   90.00
_cell.angle_gamma   90.00
#
_symmetry.space_group_name_H-M   'P 1'
#
loop_
_entity.id
_entity.type
_entity.pdbx_description
1 polymer ?
#
loop_
_entity_poly.entity_id
_entity_poly.type
_entity_poly.pdbx_seq_one_letter_code
_entity_poly.pdbx_strand_id
1 'polypeptide(L)'
;MKHKRLAAAVLAAALWLTGCGSAAAPAAPAGSGTAAQSTADTAVQTAQKDRITEQFTLEKTIQRYEWSGAEKLIVHVPQLVCYSPDAAYINYELAAMYAAEFREYEDSPEIEPQQDEGSPDTYDTYINWDAYWYGDCVSLVVFRYDGGLDPGYSRGWCFDFATEKQVSVAEMLQRMGLDPDAVQQQMLRGAMQTFDRHMAQIGYYEGLLSGGNLASMRMNTLENNQLDDLCLLLPEQNRLVLRGGCSSPAGSGWRQLDVEIPLQAADPQPQTVLTDTYGSASVQLEGTQGTITLRRTPETAAWDADYGIRLEQDRTYPILGIYNEYVDVCIGEIGASFHPVVYLLTRDGVVEYVDVLRCLISGNVLVCQDPIYIANNGVALERSGSEVNLHQEDGSVLELAPLTEEWNGQEIPSEAVGAFNDMGDNQFDWMDVESNGIVQMGVQDNNVFYQGFADYLGVVPEGMVLGISASETEDGMQGITFVVAVKYDLFNETLNLTMIDGENPFKEGATQLQMIRCPDY
;
A
#
# COMPACT_ATOMS: atom_id res chain seq x y z
N MET A 1 -6.23 -16.24 56.96
CA MET A 1 -7.41 -16.56 57.82
C MET A 1 -8.66 -16.33 56.96
N LYS A 2 -9.56 -17.30 56.77
CA LYS A 2 -10.82 -17.48 57.56
C LYS A 2 -11.63 -16.16 57.68
N HIS A 3 -12.86 -16.01 57.18
CA HIS A 3 -13.90 -16.97 56.75
C HIS A 3 -14.83 -16.47 55.61
N LYS A 4 -15.50 -17.40 54.92
CA LYS A 4 -16.70 -17.18 54.07
C LYS A 4 -17.91 -16.73 54.92
N ARG A 5 -18.89 -16.06 54.30
CA ARG A 5 -20.33 -16.30 54.54
C ARG A 5 -21.25 -15.76 53.44
N LEU A 6 -22.36 -16.46 53.21
CA LEU A 6 -23.44 -16.03 52.30
C LEU A 6 -24.44 -15.13 53.03
N ALA A 7 -25.21 -14.37 52.26
CA ALA A 7 -26.56 -13.93 52.61
C ALA A 7 -27.49 -14.27 51.44
N ALA A 8 -28.74 -14.67 51.71
CA ALA A 8 -29.66 -15.12 50.67
C ALA A 8 -31.13 -14.85 50.99
N ALA A 9 -31.87 -14.51 49.93
CA ALA A 9 -33.25 -14.89 49.65
C ALA A 9 -34.44 -14.20 50.39
N VAL A 10 -35.42 -13.85 49.53
CA VAL A 10 -36.89 -13.77 49.75
C VAL A 10 -37.49 -12.58 50.51
N LEU A 11 -38.34 -11.85 49.79
CA LEU A 11 -39.69 -11.47 50.25
C LEU A 11 -40.71 -12.10 49.29
N ALA A 12 -41.92 -12.45 49.76
CA ALA A 12 -42.94 -13.16 48.96
C ALA A 12 -44.38 -12.95 49.49
N ALA A 13 -45.38 -13.44 48.73
CA ALA A 13 -46.84 -13.42 48.96
C ALA A 13 -47.53 -12.04 48.78
N ALA A 14 -48.80 -11.90 48.35
CA ALA A 14 -49.87 -12.85 47.96
C ALA A 14 -50.75 -12.17 46.85
N LEU A 15 -51.39 -12.82 45.85
CA LEU A 15 -52.54 -13.77 45.90
C LEU A 15 -53.74 -13.20 46.71
N TRP A 16 -54.98 -13.06 46.24
CA TRP A 16 -55.80 -13.63 45.14
C TRP A 16 -56.80 -12.52 44.65
N LEU A 17 -57.67 -12.55 43.61
CA LEU A 17 -58.10 -13.39 42.45
C LEU A 17 -58.78 -12.35 41.45
N THR A 18 -59.59 -12.58 40.40
CA THR A 18 -60.37 -13.70 39.80
C THR A 18 -60.65 -13.37 38.31
N GLY A 19 -60.78 -14.37 37.41
CA GLY A 19 -61.35 -14.18 36.05
C GLY A 19 -60.71 -15.04 34.96
N CYS A 20 -61.49 -15.85 34.24
CA CYS A 20 -60.98 -16.81 33.25
C CYS A 20 -61.21 -16.33 31.80
N GLY A 21 -60.21 -16.53 30.93
CA GLY A 21 -60.31 -16.28 29.48
C GLY A 21 -59.05 -16.78 28.77
N SER A 22 -59.15 -17.92 28.09
CA SER A 22 -58.01 -18.67 27.53
C SER A 22 -57.17 -17.86 26.54
N ALA A 23 -55.87 -17.70 26.83
CA ALA A 23 -54.88 -17.15 25.91
C ALA A 23 -53.84 -18.23 25.54
N ALA A 24 -53.40 -18.25 24.28
CA ALA A 24 -52.36 -19.16 23.82
C ALA A 24 -50.97 -18.74 24.34
N ALA A 25 -50.07 -19.71 24.51
CA ALA A 25 -48.69 -19.44 24.89
C ALA A 25 -47.93 -18.73 23.75
N PRO A 26 -46.99 -17.82 24.04
CA PRO A 26 -46.03 -17.33 23.05
C PRO A 26 -45.19 -18.48 22.51
N ALA A 27 -44.94 -18.51 21.20
CA ALA A 27 -44.04 -19.48 20.60
C ALA A 27 -42.58 -19.21 21.03
N ALA A 28 -41.83 -20.26 21.32
CA ALA A 28 -40.38 -20.18 21.42
C ALA A 28 -39.79 -19.83 20.03
N PRO A 29 -38.62 -19.14 19.96
CA PRO A 29 -37.95 -18.89 18.69
C PRO A 29 -37.63 -20.23 18.01
N ALA A 30 -38.01 -20.36 16.75
CA ALA A 30 -37.62 -21.51 15.94
C ALA A 30 -36.10 -21.46 15.72
N GLY A 31 -35.39 -22.53 16.08
CA GLY A 31 -33.97 -22.64 15.77
C GLY A 31 -33.76 -22.61 14.25
N SER A 32 -32.83 -21.79 13.79
CA SER A 32 -32.34 -21.84 12.42
C SER A 32 -31.81 -23.24 12.15
N GLY A 33 -32.45 -23.96 11.23
CA GLY A 33 -31.98 -25.27 10.82
C GLY A 33 -30.60 -25.15 10.21
N THR A 34 -29.66 -25.97 10.66
CA THR A 34 -28.38 -26.15 9.97
C THR A 34 -28.65 -26.50 8.51
N ALA A 35 -28.18 -25.65 7.60
CA ALA A 35 -28.11 -26.04 6.18
C ALA A 35 -27.25 -27.30 6.10
N ALA A 36 -27.78 -28.35 5.48
CA ALA A 36 -27.03 -29.58 5.33
C ALA A 36 -25.88 -29.34 4.34
N GLN A 37 -24.65 -29.25 4.86
CA GLN A 37 -23.45 -29.46 4.03
C GLN A 37 -23.68 -30.75 3.26
N SER A 38 -23.56 -30.71 1.93
CA SER A 38 -23.85 -31.91 1.16
C SER A 38 -22.73 -32.91 1.37
N THR A 39 -23.06 -34.21 1.26
CA THR A 39 -22.03 -35.25 1.29
C THR A 39 -21.05 -35.16 0.11
N ALA A 40 -21.35 -34.35 -0.92
CA ALA A 40 -20.38 -34.00 -1.95
C ALA A 40 -19.38 -32.94 -1.44
N ASP A 41 -19.84 -31.87 -0.78
CA ASP A 41 -18.96 -30.84 -0.22
C ASP A 41 -18.00 -31.44 0.81
N THR A 42 -18.51 -32.29 1.72
CA THR A 42 -17.68 -32.99 2.70
C THR A 42 -16.68 -33.95 2.02
N ALA A 43 -17.06 -34.62 0.93
CA ALA A 43 -16.17 -35.51 0.19
C ALA A 43 -15.08 -34.74 -0.58
N VAL A 44 -15.43 -33.60 -1.18
CA VAL A 44 -14.47 -32.69 -1.84
C VAL A 44 -13.50 -32.12 -0.82
N GLN A 45 -13.97 -31.59 0.31
CA GLN A 45 -13.11 -31.09 1.39
C GLN A 45 -12.19 -32.18 1.97
N THR A 46 -12.67 -33.42 2.08
CA THR A 46 -11.82 -34.56 2.51
C THR A 46 -10.76 -34.88 1.45
N ALA A 47 -11.15 -34.98 0.18
CA ALA A 47 -10.24 -35.27 -0.93
C ALA A 47 -9.26 -34.13 -1.25
N GLN A 48 -9.58 -32.89 -0.87
CA GLN A 48 -8.66 -31.75 -0.87
C GLN A 48 -7.70 -31.83 0.33
N LYS A 49 -8.19 -32.17 1.52
CA LYS A 49 -7.34 -32.34 2.70
C LYS A 49 -6.31 -33.46 2.54
N ASP A 50 -6.67 -34.58 1.90
CA ASP A 50 -5.75 -35.68 1.62
C ASP A 50 -4.66 -35.33 0.58
N ARG A 51 -4.70 -34.15 -0.06
CA ARG A 51 -3.68 -33.66 -1.01
C ARG A 51 -2.54 -32.86 -0.37
N ILE A 52 -2.62 -32.53 0.92
CA ILE A 52 -1.58 -31.77 1.63
C ILE A 52 -1.33 -32.41 3.00
N THR A 53 -0.07 -32.70 3.31
CA THR A 53 0.37 -33.32 4.57
C THR A 53 1.42 -32.46 5.26
N GLU A 54 1.72 -32.72 6.54
CA GLU A 54 2.88 -32.10 7.19
C GLU A 54 4.19 -32.71 6.65
N GLN A 55 5.13 -31.87 6.22
CA GLN A 55 6.52 -32.22 5.94
C GLN A 55 7.33 -32.32 7.23
N PHE A 56 7.11 -31.34 8.12
CA PHE A 56 7.72 -31.21 9.44
C PHE A 56 6.65 -30.69 10.41
N THR A 57 6.60 -31.23 11.63
CA THR A 57 5.68 -30.78 12.68
C THR A 57 6.32 -30.86 14.07
N LEU A 58 6.21 -29.79 14.85
CA LEU A 58 6.73 -29.66 16.20
C LEU A 58 5.89 -28.66 17.00
N GLU A 59 5.22 -29.13 18.05
CA GLU A 59 4.73 -28.27 19.14
C GLU A 59 5.60 -28.55 20.38
N LYS A 60 6.17 -27.52 20.98
CA LYS A 60 7.15 -27.66 22.08
C LYS A 60 7.18 -26.41 22.96
N THR A 61 7.62 -26.55 24.21
CA THR A 61 8.02 -25.41 25.05
C THR A 61 9.48 -25.54 25.40
N ILE A 62 10.27 -24.51 25.11
CA ILE A 62 11.72 -24.48 25.36
C ILE A 62 12.09 -23.30 26.27
N GLN A 63 13.33 -23.28 26.75
CA GLN A 63 13.97 -22.11 27.34
C GLN A 63 15.31 -21.91 26.63
N ARG A 64 15.38 -20.95 25.70
CA ARG A 64 16.55 -20.76 24.82
C ARG A 64 17.79 -20.26 25.56
N TYR A 65 17.62 -19.58 26.70
CA TYR A 65 18.70 -19.14 27.59
C TYR A 65 18.31 -19.30 29.07
N GLU A 66 19.27 -19.57 29.96
CA GLU A 66 19.05 -19.69 31.43
C GLU A 66 18.39 -18.46 32.09
N TRP A 67 18.28 -17.35 31.36
CA TRP A 67 17.76 -16.05 31.79
C TRP A 67 16.53 -15.57 30.99
N SER A 68 16.08 -16.34 29.99
CA SER A 68 14.82 -16.08 29.27
C SER A 68 13.65 -16.73 30.02
N GLY A 69 12.43 -16.26 29.74
CA GLY A 69 11.23 -17.04 30.04
C GLY A 69 11.12 -18.29 29.16
N ALA A 70 10.06 -19.07 29.38
CA ALA A 70 9.62 -20.10 28.46
C ALA A 70 9.15 -19.51 27.12
N GLU A 71 9.47 -20.19 26.02
CA GLU A 71 9.10 -19.88 24.63
C GLU A 71 8.24 -21.03 24.10
N LYS A 72 7.04 -20.75 23.57
CA LYS A 72 6.26 -21.76 22.84
C LYS A 72 6.67 -21.78 21.38
N LEU A 73 7.04 -22.97 20.90
CA LEU A 73 7.27 -23.25 19.50
C LEU A 73 6.06 -23.98 18.93
N ILE A 74 5.52 -23.48 17.83
CA ILE A 74 4.60 -24.21 16.95
C ILE A 74 5.17 -24.12 15.54
N VAL A 75 5.64 -25.23 14.99
CA VAL A 75 6.20 -25.30 13.64
C VAL A 75 5.49 -26.39 12.86
N HIS A 76 4.70 -25.99 11.87
CA HIS A 76 4.00 -26.84 10.91
C HIS A 76 4.39 -26.39 9.51
N VAL A 77 4.96 -27.31 8.72
CA VAL A 77 5.45 -27.02 7.36
C VAL A 77 4.72 -27.94 6.39
N PRO A 78 4.00 -27.42 5.38
CA PRO A 78 3.18 -28.23 4.49
C PRO A 78 4.00 -29.01 3.45
N GLN A 79 3.37 -30.04 2.89
CA GLN A 79 3.86 -30.81 1.74
C GLN A 79 2.70 -31.12 0.78
N LEU A 80 2.82 -30.71 -0.48
CA LEU A 80 1.92 -31.10 -1.57
C LEU A 80 2.09 -32.58 -1.90
N VAL A 81 1.00 -33.35 -1.87
CA VAL A 81 0.96 -34.78 -2.20
C VAL A 81 0.75 -34.96 -3.72
N CYS A 82 1.76 -34.54 -4.49
CA CYS A 82 1.84 -34.73 -5.93
C CYS A 82 3.28 -35.13 -6.33
N TYR A 83 3.42 -35.88 -7.43
CA TYR A 83 4.71 -36.37 -7.93
C TYR A 83 5.26 -35.56 -9.13
N SER A 84 4.68 -34.40 -9.44
CA SER A 84 5.14 -33.53 -10.52
C SER A 84 6.40 -32.74 -10.15
N PRO A 85 7.17 -32.24 -11.14
CA PRO A 85 8.36 -31.43 -10.88
C PRO A 85 8.06 -30.19 -10.06
N ASP A 86 6.97 -29.50 -10.37
CA ASP A 86 6.53 -28.25 -9.74
C ASP A 86 6.15 -28.49 -8.26
N ALA A 87 5.41 -29.55 -7.96
CA ALA A 87 5.10 -29.92 -6.57
C ALA A 87 6.36 -30.31 -5.79
N ALA A 88 7.29 -31.03 -6.43
CA ALA A 88 8.58 -31.35 -5.84
C ALA A 88 9.46 -30.12 -5.61
N TYR A 89 9.33 -29.07 -6.43
CA TYR A 89 10.02 -27.79 -6.27
C TYR A 89 9.47 -26.99 -5.08
N ILE A 90 8.14 -26.83 -4.98
CA ILE A 90 7.50 -26.16 -3.83
C ILE A 90 7.84 -26.88 -2.52
N ASN A 91 7.75 -28.22 -2.50
CA ASN A 91 8.13 -29.04 -1.35
C ASN A 91 9.64 -28.98 -1.02
N TYR A 92 10.49 -28.63 -1.98
CA TYR A 92 11.92 -28.41 -1.75
C TYR A 92 12.19 -27.00 -1.22
N GLU A 93 11.50 -25.98 -1.72
CA GLU A 93 11.63 -24.60 -1.25
C GLU A 93 11.17 -24.46 0.21
N LEU A 94 10.02 -25.04 0.57
CA LEU A 94 9.53 -25.10 1.95
C LEU A 94 10.55 -25.77 2.89
N ALA A 95 11.18 -26.86 2.45
CA ALA A 95 12.25 -27.51 3.20
C ALA A 95 13.53 -26.67 3.28
N ALA A 96 13.88 -25.93 2.21
CA ALA A 96 15.05 -25.06 2.19
C ALA A 96 14.88 -23.85 3.14
N MET A 97 13.66 -23.33 3.28
CA MET A 97 13.33 -22.26 4.23
C MET A 97 13.36 -22.75 5.68
N TYR A 98 12.66 -23.85 6.01
CA TYR A 98 12.34 -24.16 7.42
C TYR A 98 13.08 -25.38 8.01
N ALA A 99 13.63 -26.29 7.21
CA ALA A 99 14.14 -27.58 7.74
C ALA A 99 15.49 -27.49 8.49
N ALA A 100 16.18 -26.36 8.45
CA ALA A 100 17.39 -26.11 9.25
C ALA A 100 17.01 -25.66 10.68
N GLU A 101 16.14 -24.67 10.76
CA GLU A 101 15.61 -24.09 12.00
C GLU A 101 14.74 -25.09 12.78
N PHE A 102 13.90 -25.86 12.07
CA PHE A 102 13.17 -26.99 12.66
C PHE A 102 14.08 -27.94 13.46
N ARG A 103 15.31 -28.20 12.97
CA ARG A 103 16.25 -29.12 13.65
C ARG A 103 16.89 -28.49 14.88
N GLU A 104 17.17 -27.19 14.86
CA GLU A 104 17.61 -26.48 16.06
C GLU A 104 16.56 -26.57 17.18
N TYR A 105 15.28 -26.42 16.81
CA TYR A 105 14.15 -26.59 17.72
C TYR A 105 13.91 -28.05 18.14
N GLU A 106 14.12 -29.02 17.24
CA GLU A 106 14.04 -30.46 17.52
C GLU A 106 15.10 -30.90 18.56
N ASP A 107 16.37 -30.51 18.35
CA ASP A 107 17.52 -30.80 19.23
C ASP A 107 17.48 -30.02 20.57
N SER A 108 16.74 -28.91 20.65
CA SER A 108 16.63 -28.10 21.88
C SER A 108 15.95 -28.85 23.05
N PRO A 109 16.29 -28.56 24.31
CA PRO A 109 15.64 -29.21 25.46
C PRO A 109 14.21 -28.70 25.66
N GLU A 110 13.26 -29.64 25.82
CA GLU A 110 11.88 -29.33 26.23
C GLU A 110 11.79 -29.09 27.74
N ILE A 111 10.93 -28.17 28.17
CA ILE A 111 10.62 -27.88 29.58
C ILE A 111 9.11 -27.97 29.86
N GLU A 112 8.75 -28.39 31.08
CA GLU A 112 7.36 -28.23 31.54
C GLU A 112 7.10 -26.76 31.89
N PRO A 113 6.11 -26.07 31.29
CA PRO A 113 5.81 -24.67 31.60
C PRO A 113 5.31 -24.53 33.05
N GLN A 114 5.88 -23.58 33.81
CA GLN A 114 5.49 -23.41 35.21
C GLN A 114 4.14 -22.71 35.34
N GLN A 115 3.34 -23.10 36.34
CA GLN A 115 1.94 -22.65 36.49
C GLN A 115 1.76 -21.13 36.74
N ASP A 116 2.85 -20.39 36.96
CA ASP A 116 2.86 -18.93 37.20
C ASP A 116 3.58 -18.15 36.07
N GLU A 117 4.10 -18.80 35.02
CA GLU A 117 4.77 -18.15 33.87
C GLU A 117 3.79 -17.58 32.83
N GLY A 118 2.53 -17.36 33.20
CA GLY A 118 1.51 -16.71 32.35
C GLY A 118 1.69 -15.19 32.23
N SER A 119 2.89 -14.73 31.89
CA SER A 119 3.17 -13.33 31.54
C SER A 119 2.88 -13.11 30.05
N PRO A 120 2.38 -11.93 29.61
CA PRO A 120 2.17 -11.62 28.19
C PRO A 120 3.47 -11.36 27.40
N ASP A 121 4.63 -11.67 27.99
CA ASP A 121 5.97 -11.43 27.44
C ASP A 121 6.59 -12.71 26.82
N THR A 122 5.78 -13.70 26.46
CA THR A 122 6.28 -14.93 25.81
C THR A 122 6.69 -14.64 24.37
N TYR A 123 7.98 -14.84 24.09
CA TYR A 123 8.50 -14.91 22.73
C TYR A 123 8.09 -16.29 22.21
N ASP A 124 6.97 -16.34 21.50
CA ASP A 124 6.47 -17.57 20.89
C ASP A 124 6.75 -17.53 19.38
N THR A 125 7.44 -18.56 18.87
CA THR A 125 7.65 -18.72 17.43
C THR A 125 6.52 -19.58 16.85
N TYR A 126 5.77 -18.99 15.92
CA TYR A 126 4.69 -19.64 15.18
C TYR A 126 5.04 -19.70 13.68
N ILE A 127 5.30 -20.90 13.16
CA ILE A 127 5.32 -21.20 11.73
C ILE A 127 4.16 -22.15 11.46
N ASN A 128 3.18 -21.72 10.66
CA ASN A 128 1.96 -22.49 10.40
C ASN A 128 1.40 -22.20 9.00
N TRP A 129 0.43 -22.98 8.52
CA TRP A 129 -0.07 -22.87 7.15
C TRP A 129 -1.59 -23.01 7.01
N ASP A 130 -2.12 -22.32 6.00
CA ASP A 130 -3.49 -22.44 5.49
C ASP A 130 -3.49 -22.90 4.02
N ALA A 131 -4.59 -23.53 3.59
CA ALA A 131 -4.79 -23.96 2.21
C ALA A 131 -6.16 -23.50 1.68
N TYR A 132 -6.14 -22.52 0.78
CA TYR A 132 -7.32 -21.87 0.22
C TYR A 132 -7.64 -22.45 -1.16
N TRP A 133 -8.81 -23.09 -1.32
CA TRP A 133 -9.11 -23.92 -2.49
C TRP A 133 -10.09 -23.27 -3.48
N TYR A 134 -9.74 -23.31 -4.77
CA TYR A 134 -10.64 -23.00 -5.90
C TYR A 134 -10.68 -24.19 -6.87
N GLY A 135 -11.66 -25.08 -6.67
CA GLY A 135 -11.77 -26.33 -7.42
C GLY A 135 -10.61 -27.28 -7.11
N ASP A 136 -9.84 -27.64 -8.15
CA ASP A 136 -8.60 -28.43 -8.02
C ASP A 136 -7.35 -27.58 -7.77
N CYS A 137 -7.46 -26.25 -7.83
CA CYS A 137 -6.36 -25.33 -7.49
C CYS A 137 -6.37 -25.00 -5.99
N VAL A 138 -5.17 -24.82 -5.43
CA VAL A 138 -4.95 -24.34 -4.06
C VAL A 138 -4.02 -23.13 -4.08
N SER A 139 -4.28 -22.15 -3.22
CA SER A 139 -3.27 -21.21 -2.71
C SER A 139 -2.85 -21.70 -1.32
N LEU A 140 -1.62 -22.17 -1.22
CA LEU A 140 -1.00 -22.64 0.02
C LEU A 140 -0.22 -21.47 0.61
N VAL A 141 -0.56 -21.05 1.83
CA VAL A 141 0.03 -19.88 2.48
C VAL A 141 0.66 -20.30 3.80
N VAL A 142 1.97 -20.05 3.95
CA VAL A 142 2.68 -20.23 5.21
C VAL A 142 2.81 -18.86 5.89
N PHE A 143 2.44 -18.78 7.16
CA PHE A 143 2.64 -17.63 8.03
C PHE A 143 3.74 -17.93 9.05
N ARG A 144 4.63 -16.94 9.27
CA ARG A 144 5.67 -16.96 10.29
C ARG A 144 5.57 -15.73 11.19
N TYR A 145 5.81 -15.92 12.48
CA TYR A 145 5.95 -14.89 13.50
C TYR A 145 6.96 -15.37 14.56
N ASP A 146 7.94 -14.55 14.89
CA ASP A 146 9.11 -14.89 15.72
C ASP A 146 9.08 -14.25 17.14
N GLY A 147 7.92 -13.74 17.55
CA GLY A 147 7.72 -13.19 18.90
C GLY A 147 7.97 -11.69 19.05
N GLY A 148 7.56 -11.14 20.19
CA GLY A 148 7.84 -9.77 20.59
C GLY A 148 7.22 -8.71 19.67
N LEU A 149 8.06 -7.98 18.94
CA LEU A 149 7.67 -6.86 18.05
C LEU A 149 7.78 -7.20 16.56
N ASP A 150 7.97 -8.47 16.21
CA ASP A 150 7.84 -8.93 14.82
C ASP A 150 6.38 -8.72 14.35
N PRO A 151 6.10 -8.05 13.22
CA PRO A 151 4.76 -8.02 12.63
C PRO A 151 4.30 -9.39 12.10
N GLY A 152 5.23 -10.34 11.92
CA GLY A 152 5.02 -11.57 11.18
C GLY A 152 4.94 -11.34 9.67
N TYR A 153 5.08 -12.42 8.90
CA TYR A 153 4.98 -12.40 7.45
C TYR A 153 4.31 -13.67 6.90
N SER A 154 3.58 -13.51 5.79
CA SER A 154 3.01 -14.62 5.01
C SER A 154 3.76 -14.79 3.70
N ARG A 155 3.90 -16.02 3.21
CA ARG A 155 4.34 -16.34 1.85
C ARG A 155 3.42 -17.37 1.21
N GLY A 156 3.11 -17.19 -0.07
CA GLY A 156 2.10 -17.96 -0.79
C GLY A 156 2.66 -18.72 -2.00
N TRP A 157 2.06 -19.87 -2.29
CA TRP A 157 2.31 -20.68 -3.49
C TRP A 157 0.97 -21.17 -4.06
N CYS A 158 0.68 -20.87 -5.32
CA CYS A 158 -0.51 -21.40 -5.98
C CYS A 158 -0.18 -22.64 -6.83
N PHE A 159 -0.99 -23.70 -6.71
CA PHE A 159 -0.76 -24.99 -7.38
C PHE A 159 -2.07 -25.61 -7.88
N ASP A 160 -2.06 -26.14 -9.10
CA ASP A 160 -3.20 -26.75 -9.80
C ASP A 160 -3.02 -28.27 -9.86
N PHE A 161 -3.79 -29.01 -9.04
CA PHE A 161 -3.74 -30.47 -9.00
C PHE A 161 -4.36 -31.16 -10.23
N ALA A 162 -5.09 -30.44 -11.10
CA ALA A 162 -5.65 -31.01 -12.33
C ALA A 162 -4.69 -30.90 -13.53
N THR A 163 -3.80 -29.89 -13.53
CA THR A 163 -2.69 -29.78 -14.50
C THR A 163 -1.32 -30.21 -13.95
N GLU A 164 -1.26 -30.51 -12.64
CA GLU A 164 -0.07 -30.87 -11.84
C GLU A 164 1.02 -29.79 -11.79
N LYS A 165 0.65 -28.51 -11.90
CA LYS A 165 1.58 -27.38 -12.05
C LYS A 165 1.50 -26.34 -10.96
N GLN A 166 2.62 -25.63 -10.73
CA GLN A 166 2.58 -24.32 -10.09
C GLN A 166 1.90 -23.31 -11.02
N VAL A 167 1.12 -22.39 -10.45
CA VAL A 167 0.41 -21.34 -11.17
C VAL A 167 0.63 -20.00 -10.48
N SER A 168 0.49 -18.90 -11.23
CA SER A 168 0.64 -17.55 -10.66
C SER A 168 -0.65 -17.06 -9.96
N VAL A 169 -0.58 -15.95 -9.22
CA VAL A 169 -1.75 -15.28 -8.64
C VAL A 169 -2.63 -14.73 -9.76
N ALA A 170 -2.04 -14.09 -10.78
CA ALA A 170 -2.75 -13.67 -11.99
C ALA A 170 -3.48 -14.84 -12.68
N GLU A 171 -2.82 -16.00 -12.80
CA GLU A 171 -3.43 -17.22 -13.37
C GLU A 171 -4.55 -17.83 -12.50
N MET A 172 -4.53 -17.61 -11.19
CA MET A 172 -5.63 -17.97 -10.28
C MET A 172 -6.82 -17.02 -10.44
N LEU A 173 -6.56 -15.71 -10.50
CA LEU A 173 -7.59 -14.69 -10.70
C LEU A 173 -8.31 -14.87 -12.06
N GLN A 174 -7.57 -15.20 -13.12
CA GLN A 174 -8.15 -15.56 -14.42
C GLN A 174 -9.04 -16.81 -14.35
N ARG A 175 -8.66 -17.85 -13.60
CA ARG A 175 -9.51 -19.04 -13.34
C ARG A 175 -10.79 -18.68 -12.59
N MET A 176 -10.74 -17.67 -11.71
CA MET A 176 -11.90 -17.13 -10.99
C MET A 176 -12.78 -16.21 -11.85
N GLY A 177 -12.36 -15.89 -13.09
CA GLY A 177 -13.09 -14.98 -13.99
C GLY A 177 -12.84 -13.49 -13.73
N LEU A 178 -11.78 -13.16 -13.00
CA LEU A 178 -11.35 -11.79 -12.71
C LEU A 178 -10.28 -11.32 -13.71
N ASP A 179 -10.16 -9.99 -13.84
CA ASP A 179 -9.11 -9.32 -14.60
C ASP A 179 -7.92 -9.02 -13.65
N PRO A 180 -6.74 -9.65 -13.86
CA PRO A 180 -5.55 -9.43 -13.01
C PRO A 180 -5.15 -7.96 -12.91
N ASP A 181 -5.22 -7.19 -13.99
CA ASP A 181 -4.76 -5.80 -14.01
C ASP A 181 -5.69 -4.91 -13.18
N ALA A 182 -7.01 -5.13 -13.30
CA ALA A 182 -8.01 -4.44 -12.48
C ALA A 182 -7.88 -4.80 -10.99
N VAL A 183 -7.59 -6.07 -10.68
CA VAL A 183 -7.35 -6.53 -9.30
C VAL A 183 -6.07 -5.94 -8.73
N GLN A 184 -4.99 -5.84 -9.51
CA GLN A 184 -3.74 -5.20 -9.07
C GLN A 184 -3.95 -3.71 -8.77
N GLN A 185 -4.67 -2.99 -9.63
CA GLN A 185 -5.03 -1.58 -9.40
C GLN A 185 -5.95 -1.40 -8.18
N GLN A 186 -6.74 -2.40 -7.79
CA GLN A 186 -7.47 -2.39 -6.52
C GLN A 186 -6.56 -2.71 -5.31
N MET A 187 -5.63 -3.67 -5.43
CA MET A 187 -4.67 -4.01 -4.37
C MET A 187 -3.79 -2.81 -4.01
N LEU A 188 -3.14 -2.19 -5.00
CA LEU A 188 -2.27 -1.03 -4.80
C LEU A 188 -3.02 0.13 -4.15
N ARG A 189 -4.27 0.37 -4.57
CA ARG A 189 -5.16 1.36 -3.95
C ARG A 189 -5.45 1.05 -2.48
N GLY A 190 -5.80 -0.20 -2.15
CA GLY A 190 -6.02 -0.64 -0.77
C GLY A 190 -4.77 -0.55 0.10
N ALA A 191 -3.59 -0.73 -0.50
CA ALA A 191 -2.30 -0.53 0.16
C ALA A 191 -2.03 0.95 0.47
N MET A 192 -2.19 1.86 -0.51
CA MET A 192 -2.06 3.31 -0.27
C MET A 192 -3.05 3.81 0.77
N GLN A 193 -4.34 3.48 0.64
CA GLN A 193 -5.37 3.82 1.63
C GLN A 193 -5.05 3.33 3.05
N THR A 194 -4.32 2.22 3.18
CA THR A 194 -3.94 1.68 4.50
C THR A 194 -2.63 2.28 5.01
N PHE A 195 -1.70 2.63 4.12
CA PHE A 195 -0.48 3.37 4.42
C PHE A 195 -0.80 4.80 4.88
N ASP A 196 -1.51 5.57 4.05
CA ASP A 196 -1.85 6.97 4.32
C ASP A 196 -2.65 7.09 5.64
N ARG A 197 -3.66 6.22 5.85
CA ARG A 197 -4.42 6.10 7.11
C ARG A 197 -3.57 5.69 8.31
N HIS A 198 -2.46 4.97 8.12
CA HIS A 198 -1.58 4.60 9.23
C HIS A 198 -0.63 5.73 9.61
N MET A 199 -0.04 6.41 8.62
CA MET A 199 0.77 7.59 8.84
C MET A 199 -0.06 8.73 9.47
N ALA A 200 -1.37 8.79 9.16
CA ALA A 200 -2.37 9.63 9.85
C ALA A 200 -2.42 9.48 11.37
N GLN A 201 -2.00 8.34 11.91
CA GLN A 201 -2.26 7.97 13.30
C GLN A 201 -0.99 7.88 14.15
N ILE A 202 0.18 8.32 13.64
CA ILE A 202 1.46 8.14 14.32
C ILE A 202 2.19 9.44 14.70
N GLY A 203 2.54 9.57 15.97
CA GLY A 203 3.22 10.75 16.55
C GLY A 203 4.70 10.92 16.20
N TYR A 204 5.22 10.21 15.19
CA TYR A 204 6.59 10.37 14.67
C TYR A 204 6.64 11.05 13.30
N TYR A 205 5.49 11.48 12.78
CA TYR A 205 5.31 11.93 11.41
C TYR A 205 6.26 13.06 10.97
N GLU A 206 6.48 14.07 11.81
CA GLU A 206 7.43 15.17 11.54
C GLU A 206 8.87 14.67 11.28
N GLY A 207 9.26 13.54 11.89
CA GLY A 207 10.56 12.91 11.66
C GLY A 207 10.68 12.12 10.36
N LEU A 208 9.55 11.70 9.77
CA LEU A 208 9.50 10.97 8.49
C LEU A 208 9.53 11.92 7.27
N LEU A 209 9.43 13.23 7.49
CA LEU A 209 9.50 14.23 6.41
C LEU A 209 10.93 14.56 5.99
N SER A 210 11.88 14.53 6.93
CA SER A 210 13.29 14.77 6.65
C SER A 210 13.83 13.72 5.67
N GLY A 211 14.60 14.13 4.65
CA GLY A 211 15.16 13.22 3.65
C GLY A 211 14.15 12.47 2.79
N GLY A 212 12.88 12.92 2.72
CA GLY A 212 11.86 12.32 1.86
C GLY A 212 11.34 10.94 2.28
N ASN A 213 11.67 10.48 3.50
CA ASN A 213 11.38 9.11 3.97
C ASN A 213 9.89 8.71 3.86
N LEU A 214 8.94 9.64 3.96
CA LEU A 214 7.52 9.36 3.76
C LEU A 214 7.22 8.88 2.33
N ALA A 215 7.72 9.61 1.33
CA ALA A 215 7.57 9.28 -0.09
C ALA A 215 8.24 7.94 -0.41
N SER A 216 9.45 7.71 0.14
CA SER A 216 10.13 6.41 0.13
C SER A 216 9.23 5.30 0.66
N MET A 217 8.66 5.44 1.86
CA MET A 217 7.81 4.41 2.47
C MET A 217 6.49 4.19 1.70
N ARG A 218 5.94 5.23 1.06
CA ARG A 218 4.75 5.13 0.20
C ARG A 218 5.07 4.36 -1.08
N MET A 219 6.16 4.69 -1.76
CA MET A 219 6.69 3.98 -2.92
C MET A 219 7.02 2.52 -2.59
N ASN A 220 7.77 2.25 -1.51
CA ASN A 220 8.07 0.90 -1.03
C ASN A 220 6.80 0.08 -0.76
N THR A 221 5.71 0.71 -0.32
CA THR A 221 4.41 0.06 -0.13
C THR A 221 3.73 -0.31 -1.46
N LEU A 222 3.92 0.45 -2.55
CA LEU A 222 3.46 0.02 -3.88
C LEU A 222 4.31 -1.14 -4.41
N GLU A 223 5.64 -1.07 -4.26
CA GLU A 223 6.55 -2.07 -4.82
C GLU A 223 6.33 -3.46 -4.21
N ASN A 224 6.29 -3.55 -2.88
CA ASN A 224 6.11 -4.81 -2.14
C ASN A 224 4.68 -5.38 -2.19
N ASN A 225 3.85 -4.94 -3.15
CA ASN A 225 2.53 -5.50 -3.45
C ASN A 225 2.35 -5.75 -4.97
N GLN A 226 3.38 -6.27 -5.67
CA GLN A 226 3.19 -6.79 -7.04
C GLN A 226 2.35 -8.07 -7.03
N LEU A 227 1.47 -8.23 -8.02
CA LEU A 227 0.35 -9.18 -7.98
C LEU A 227 0.76 -10.63 -7.68
N ASP A 228 1.83 -11.12 -8.32
CA ASP A 228 2.28 -12.52 -8.21
C ASP A 228 3.14 -12.81 -6.96
N ASP A 229 3.54 -11.79 -6.20
CA ASP A 229 4.20 -11.93 -4.89
C ASP A 229 3.19 -12.02 -3.73
N LEU A 230 1.89 -11.80 -3.99
CA LEU A 230 0.84 -11.75 -2.98
C LEU A 230 0.34 -13.15 -2.56
N CYS A 231 -0.06 -13.25 -1.30
CA CYS A 231 -0.79 -14.40 -0.79
C CYS A 231 -2.28 -14.29 -1.17
N LEU A 232 -2.77 -15.15 -2.06
CA LEU A 232 -4.20 -15.24 -2.40
C LEU A 232 -4.95 -16.04 -1.32
N LEU A 233 -5.93 -15.42 -0.66
CA LEU A 233 -6.74 -16.05 0.38
C LEU A 233 -8.19 -16.18 -0.07
N LEU A 234 -8.82 -17.32 0.27
CA LEU A 234 -10.25 -17.58 0.07
C LEU A 234 -10.90 -18.00 1.40
N PRO A 235 -10.97 -17.11 2.41
CA PRO A 235 -11.51 -17.43 3.74
C PRO A 235 -12.99 -17.86 3.70
N GLU A 236 -13.75 -17.43 2.69
CA GLU A 236 -15.11 -17.87 2.42
C GLU A 236 -15.32 -18.04 0.91
N GLN A 237 -16.27 -18.89 0.51
CA GLN A 237 -16.44 -19.34 -0.88
C GLN A 237 -16.69 -18.22 -1.91
N ASN A 238 -17.14 -17.04 -1.46
CA ASN A 238 -17.34 -15.85 -2.32
C ASN A 238 -16.51 -14.64 -1.87
N ARG A 239 -15.44 -14.85 -1.08
CA ARG A 239 -14.64 -13.78 -0.47
C ARG A 239 -13.17 -13.98 -0.82
N LEU A 240 -12.66 -13.16 -1.73
CA LEU A 240 -11.25 -13.09 -2.08
C LEU A 240 -10.58 -11.99 -1.27
N VAL A 241 -9.47 -12.33 -0.64
CA VAL A 241 -8.57 -11.37 0.01
C VAL A 241 -7.19 -11.57 -0.58
N LEU A 242 -6.55 -10.50 -1.03
CA LEU A 242 -5.13 -10.51 -1.36
C LEU A 242 -4.36 -9.99 -0.16
N ARG A 243 -3.33 -10.74 0.25
CA ARG A 243 -2.46 -10.39 1.35
C ARG A 243 -1.06 -10.08 0.86
N GLY A 244 -0.59 -8.90 1.24
CA GLY A 244 0.79 -8.46 1.10
C GLY A 244 1.17 -7.68 2.36
N GLY A 245 1.59 -6.44 2.21
CA GLY A 245 1.92 -5.60 3.37
C GLY A 245 1.94 -4.10 3.10
N CYS A 246 2.50 -3.37 4.06
CA CYS A 246 2.58 -1.91 4.07
C CYS A 246 3.83 -1.51 4.87
N SER A 247 4.52 -0.46 4.43
CA SER A 247 5.66 0.08 5.17
C SER A 247 5.21 0.65 6.52
N SER A 248 6.08 0.53 7.52
CA SER A 248 5.81 0.85 8.92
C SER A 248 7.07 1.45 9.56
N PRO A 249 6.97 2.56 10.32
CA PRO A 249 8.09 3.08 11.09
C PRO A 249 8.35 2.29 12.40
N ALA A 250 7.59 1.22 12.64
CA ALA A 250 7.72 0.32 13.79
C ALA A 250 8.07 -1.11 13.33
N GLY A 251 8.83 -1.82 14.17
CA GLY A 251 9.21 -3.22 13.92
C GLY A 251 10.28 -3.34 12.82
N SER A 252 10.07 -4.29 11.90
CA SER A 252 10.98 -4.62 10.80
C SER A 252 10.87 -3.69 9.57
N GLY A 253 10.28 -2.50 9.71
CA GLY A 253 9.99 -1.59 8.59
C GLY A 253 8.68 -1.91 7.84
N TRP A 254 7.98 -2.97 8.25
CA TRP A 254 6.88 -3.59 7.52
C TRP A 254 5.70 -3.97 8.44
N ARG A 255 4.54 -4.24 7.85
CA ARG A 255 3.35 -4.81 8.50
C ARG A 255 2.50 -5.55 7.47
N GLN A 256 1.85 -6.64 7.86
CA GLN A 256 0.93 -7.36 6.99
C GLN A 256 -0.28 -6.50 6.61
N LEU A 257 -0.80 -6.71 5.40
CA LEU A 257 -1.95 -6.03 4.81
C LEU A 257 -2.84 -7.06 4.13
N ASP A 258 -4.13 -7.05 4.46
CA ASP A 258 -5.16 -7.88 3.85
C ASP A 258 -6.17 -6.94 3.14
N VAL A 259 -6.23 -6.98 1.80
CA VAL A 259 -7.17 -6.20 0.97
C VAL A 259 -8.25 -7.12 0.42
N GLU A 260 -9.52 -6.82 0.70
CA GLU A 260 -10.64 -7.58 0.18
C GLU A 260 -11.01 -7.14 -1.25
N ILE A 261 -11.10 -8.11 -2.16
CA ILE A 261 -11.39 -7.91 -3.58
C ILE A 261 -12.80 -8.46 -3.89
N PRO A 262 -13.78 -7.59 -4.22
CA PRO A 262 -15.13 -8.02 -4.56
C PRO A 262 -15.16 -8.95 -5.78
N LEU A 263 -15.63 -10.19 -5.59
CA LEU A 263 -15.82 -11.17 -6.67
C LEU A 263 -16.97 -10.84 -7.63
N GLN A 264 -17.72 -9.78 -7.33
CA GLN A 264 -18.76 -9.22 -8.18
C GLN A 264 -18.54 -7.71 -8.20
N ALA A 265 -18.73 -7.09 -9.36
CA ALA A 265 -18.84 -5.64 -9.43
C ALA A 265 -19.96 -5.20 -8.47
N ALA A 266 -19.67 -4.25 -7.58
CA ALA A 266 -20.68 -3.69 -6.70
C ALA A 266 -21.84 -3.11 -7.53
N ASP A 267 -23.06 -3.19 -7.01
CA ASP A 267 -24.18 -2.40 -7.57
C ASP A 267 -23.71 -0.95 -7.69
N PRO A 268 -23.87 -0.29 -8.86
CA PRO A 268 -23.33 1.04 -9.10
C PRO A 268 -24.00 2.05 -8.16
N GLN A 269 -23.33 2.32 -7.04
CA GLN A 269 -23.63 3.43 -6.16
C GLN A 269 -23.60 4.72 -6.97
N PRO A 270 -24.49 5.69 -6.69
CA PRO A 270 -24.38 7.00 -7.31
C PRO A 270 -23.05 7.62 -6.87
N GLN A 271 -22.06 7.64 -7.76
CA GLN A 271 -20.75 8.23 -7.48
C GLN A 271 -20.94 9.72 -7.22
N THR A 272 -20.50 10.18 -6.05
CA THR A 272 -20.45 11.61 -5.74
C THR A 272 -19.37 12.23 -6.61
N VAL A 273 -19.78 12.97 -7.64
CA VAL A 273 -18.86 13.79 -8.42
C VAL A 273 -18.54 15.03 -7.60
N LEU A 274 -17.30 15.15 -7.13
CA LEU A 274 -16.80 16.29 -6.38
C LEU A 274 -16.27 17.34 -7.36
N THR A 275 -16.64 18.61 -7.17
CA THR A 275 -16.23 19.69 -8.08
C THR A 275 -16.03 21.01 -7.35
N ASP A 276 -15.01 21.76 -7.74
CA ASP A 276 -14.84 23.16 -7.36
C ASP A 276 -14.24 23.99 -8.51
N THR A 277 -14.27 25.31 -8.41
CA THR A 277 -13.73 26.24 -9.41
C THR A 277 -13.23 27.52 -8.74
N TYR A 278 -11.96 27.85 -8.97
CA TYR A 278 -11.29 29.05 -8.49
C TYR A 278 -10.55 29.76 -9.61
N GLY A 279 -10.77 31.09 -9.74
CA GLY A 279 -10.15 31.90 -10.79
C GLY A 279 -10.28 31.26 -12.17
N SER A 280 -9.16 30.79 -12.70
CA SER A 280 -9.06 30.15 -14.02
C SER A 280 -9.10 28.62 -14.02
N ALA A 281 -9.11 27.97 -12.86
CA ALA A 281 -9.10 26.52 -12.69
C ALA A 281 -10.46 25.94 -12.27
N SER A 282 -10.79 24.76 -12.78
CA SER A 282 -11.95 23.95 -12.40
C SER A 282 -11.53 22.50 -12.19
N VAL A 283 -11.85 21.89 -11.06
CA VAL A 283 -11.52 20.50 -10.74
C VAL A 283 -12.77 19.63 -10.72
N GLN A 284 -12.64 18.38 -11.16
CA GLN A 284 -13.66 17.34 -11.06
C GLN A 284 -13.02 16.02 -10.64
N LEU A 285 -13.57 15.39 -9.60
CA LEU A 285 -13.24 14.01 -9.20
C LEU A 285 -14.48 13.12 -9.23
N GLU A 286 -14.31 11.88 -9.70
CA GLU A 286 -15.33 10.83 -9.73
C GLU A 286 -14.72 9.52 -9.22
N GLY A 287 -14.88 9.26 -7.92
CA GLY A 287 -14.14 8.18 -7.23
C GLY A 287 -12.64 8.45 -7.23
N THR A 288 -11.86 7.56 -7.87
CA THR A 288 -10.39 7.68 -8.00
C THR A 288 -9.96 8.17 -9.39
N GLN A 289 -10.81 8.92 -10.08
CA GLN A 289 -10.44 9.62 -11.32
C GLN A 289 -10.59 11.12 -11.09
N GLY A 290 -9.49 11.85 -11.14
CA GLY A 290 -9.47 13.31 -11.04
C GLY A 290 -9.03 13.97 -12.33
N THR A 291 -9.59 15.14 -12.62
CA THR A 291 -9.16 16.01 -13.70
C THR A 291 -9.17 17.47 -13.26
N ILE A 292 -8.25 18.26 -13.79
CA ILE A 292 -8.27 19.71 -13.68
C ILE A 292 -8.36 20.35 -15.07
N THR A 293 -9.28 21.28 -15.24
CA THR A 293 -9.43 22.10 -16.43
C THR A 293 -8.93 23.50 -16.16
N LEU A 294 -7.93 23.93 -16.91
CA LEU A 294 -7.41 25.29 -16.90
C LEU A 294 -7.95 26.05 -18.10
N ARG A 295 -8.55 27.21 -17.83
CA ARG A 295 -9.15 28.09 -18.84
C ARG A 295 -8.20 29.20 -19.21
N ARG A 296 -8.16 29.57 -20.49
CA ARG A 296 -7.27 30.63 -20.99
C ARG A 296 -7.83 32.02 -20.68
N THR A 297 -7.41 32.56 -19.55
CA THR A 297 -7.74 33.91 -19.07
C THR A 297 -6.50 34.81 -19.02
N PRO A 298 -6.63 36.11 -18.66
CA PRO A 298 -5.47 36.97 -18.37
C PRO A 298 -4.57 36.46 -17.23
N GLU A 299 -5.09 35.69 -16.27
CA GLU A 299 -4.32 35.12 -15.15
C GLU A 299 -3.34 34.06 -15.68
N THR A 300 -3.87 33.03 -16.35
CA THR A 300 -3.06 31.97 -17.01
C THR A 300 -2.22 32.49 -18.20
N ALA A 301 -2.48 33.70 -18.69
CA ALA A 301 -1.69 34.33 -19.74
C ALA A 301 -0.49 35.12 -19.18
N ALA A 302 -0.45 35.41 -17.87
CA ALA A 302 0.73 35.96 -17.21
C ALA A 302 1.83 34.90 -17.08
N TRP A 303 1.45 33.62 -16.94
CA TRP A 303 2.38 32.48 -16.85
C TRP A 303 3.40 32.38 -18.03
N ASP A 304 3.05 32.88 -19.22
CA ASP A 304 3.96 32.94 -20.40
C ASP A 304 5.16 33.89 -20.14
N ALA A 305 4.96 34.91 -19.29
CA ALA A 305 6.00 35.86 -18.88
C ALA A 305 6.62 35.54 -17.51
N ASP A 306 5.84 34.98 -16.58
CA ASP A 306 6.25 34.72 -15.20
C ASP A 306 6.97 33.36 -15.03
N TYR A 307 6.56 32.33 -15.79
CA TYR A 307 7.03 30.95 -15.66
C TYR A 307 7.38 30.26 -17.01
N GLY A 308 7.15 30.92 -18.15
CA GLY A 308 7.31 30.34 -19.48
C GLY A 308 6.20 29.37 -19.92
N ILE A 309 5.14 29.20 -19.12
CA ILE A 309 4.04 28.25 -19.40
C ILE A 309 2.95 28.95 -20.21
N ARG A 310 2.72 28.48 -21.44
CA ARG A 310 1.76 29.10 -22.36
C ARG A 310 0.53 28.26 -22.65
N LEU A 311 -0.58 28.62 -22.02
CA LEU A 311 -1.90 28.06 -22.32
C LEU A 311 -2.48 28.68 -23.62
N GLU A 312 -2.47 27.94 -24.73
CA GLU A 312 -2.96 28.43 -26.04
C GLU A 312 -4.49 28.43 -26.18
N GLN A 313 -5.15 27.52 -25.49
CA GLN A 313 -6.60 27.33 -25.39
C GLN A 313 -6.89 26.62 -24.05
N ASP A 314 -8.15 26.58 -23.63
CA ASP A 314 -8.58 25.78 -22.47
C ASP A 314 -8.11 24.32 -22.62
N ARG A 315 -7.54 23.75 -21.55
CA ARG A 315 -7.02 22.38 -21.50
C ARG A 315 -7.49 21.66 -20.24
N THR A 316 -7.77 20.36 -20.38
CA THR A 316 -8.07 19.46 -19.26
C THR A 316 -6.96 18.44 -19.14
N TYR A 317 -6.48 18.24 -17.91
CA TYR A 317 -5.38 17.34 -17.55
C TYR A 317 -5.90 16.27 -16.58
N PRO A 318 -5.47 14.99 -16.71
CA PRO A 318 -5.71 13.97 -15.70
C PRO A 318 -4.83 14.23 -14.47
N ILE A 319 -5.32 13.84 -13.30
CA ILE A 319 -4.53 13.84 -12.05
C ILE A 319 -4.21 12.39 -11.70
N LEU A 320 -2.91 12.08 -11.54
CA LEU A 320 -2.38 10.77 -11.17
C LEU A 320 -2.22 10.66 -9.64
N GLY A 321 -1.97 9.47 -9.11
CA GLY A 321 -1.73 9.25 -7.66
C GLY A 321 -2.98 9.35 -6.77
N ILE A 322 -4.18 9.43 -7.36
CA ILE A 322 -5.47 9.50 -6.64
C ILE A 322 -5.89 8.09 -6.21
N TYR A 323 -5.61 7.72 -4.96
CA TYR A 323 -5.94 6.39 -4.42
C TYR A 323 -7.03 6.39 -3.35
N ASN A 324 -7.20 7.49 -2.61
CA ASN A 324 -8.05 7.52 -1.42
C ASN A 324 -9.55 7.64 -1.77
N GLU A 325 -10.43 7.42 -0.79
CA GLU A 325 -11.84 7.81 -0.91
C GLU A 325 -11.97 9.28 -0.51
N TYR A 326 -12.26 10.16 -1.45
CA TYR A 326 -12.40 11.60 -1.18
C TYR A 326 -13.86 11.97 -0.91
N VAL A 327 -14.07 12.93 0.01
CA VAL A 327 -15.39 13.42 0.44
C VAL A 327 -15.61 14.90 0.17
N ASP A 328 -14.53 15.67 0.01
CA ASP A 328 -14.58 17.10 -0.32
C ASP A 328 -13.37 17.51 -1.19
N VAL A 329 -13.52 18.59 -1.96
CA VAL A 329 -12.46 19.16 -2.81
C VAL A 329 -12.55 20.68 -2.83
N CYS A 330 -11.41 21.35 -2.73
CA CYS A 330 -11.35 22.80 -2.80
C CYS A 330 -10.09 23.27 -3.54
N ILE A 331 -10.21 24.31 -4.37
CA ILE A 331 -9.07 24.96 -5.02
C ILE A 331 -8.74 26.26 -4.27
N GLY A 332 -7.49 26.37 -3.82
CA GLY A 332 -6.90 27.61 -3.29
C GLY A 332 -5.76 28.13 -4.16
N GLU A 333 -5.04 29.12 -3.65
CA GLU A 333 -3.84 29.72 -4.25
C GLU A 333 -2.76 29.89 -3.17
N ILE A 334 -1.49 29.71 -3.54
CA ILE A 334 -0.31 29.92 -2.66
C ILE A 334 0.63 30.99 -3.23
N GLY A 335 1.51 31.55 -2.40
CA GLY A 335 2.53 32.51 -2.84
C GLY A 335 1.99 33.81 -3.44
N ALA A 336 2.42 34.14 -4.66
CA ALA A 336 2.01 35.34 -5.39
C ALA A 336 2.04 35.11 -6.90
N SER A 337 1.05 35.67 -7.60
CA SER A 337 0.56 35.26 -8.94
C SER A 337 -0.24 33.95 -8.88
N PHE A 338 -1.14 33.76 -9.86
CA PHE A 338 -2.13 32.67 -9.87
C PHE A 338 -1.47 31.29 -9.87
N HIS A 339 -1.30 30.71 -8.68
CA HIS A 339 -0.67 29.43 -8.40
C HIS A 339 -1.72 28.51 -7.74
N PRO A 340 -2.63 27.90 -8.54
CA PRO A 340 -3.72 27.12 -7.97
C PRO A 340 -3.21 25.82 -7.34
N VAL A 341 -3.77 25.48 -6.18
CA VAL A 341 -3.56 24.19 -5.49
C VAL A 341 -4.91 23.51 -5.32
N VAL A 342 -5.01 22.24 -5.71
CA VAL A 342 -6.17 21.41 -5.41
C VAL A 342 -5.94 20.73 -4.06
N TYR A 343 -6.86 20.91 -3.11
CA TYR A 343 -6.91 20.22 -1.83
C TYR A 343 -7.98 19.13 -1.86
N LEU A 344 -7.61 17.94 -1.38
CA LEU A 344 -8.40 16.71 -1.50
C LEU A 344 -8.61 16.11 -0.11
N LEU A 345 -9.81 16.27 0.46
CA LEU A 345 -10.14 15.71 1.77
C LEU A 345 -10.59 14.25 1.63
N THR A 346 -9.84 13.32 2.20
CA THR A 346 -10.22 11.91 2.30
C THR A 346 -11.29 11.70 3.38
N ARG A 347 -12.02 10.60 3.23
CA ARG A 347 -13.07 10.11 4.14
C ARG A 347 -12.57 9.86 5.57
N ASP A 348 -11.28 9.59 5.74
CA ASP A 348 -10.65 9.36 7.04
C ASP A 348 -10.12 10.66 7.69
N GLY A 349 -10.47 11.82 7.13
CA GLY A 349 -10.17 13.14 7.71
C GLY A 349 -8.77 13.68 7.38
N VAL A 350 -8.18 13.19 6.29
CA VAL A 350 -6.82 13.50 5.82
C VAL A 350 -6.88 14.43 4.60
N VAL A 351 -5.93 15.36 4.45
CA VAL A 351 -5.83 16.20 3.24
C VAL A 351 -4.64 15.78 2.38
N GLU A 352 -4.88 15.45 1.11
CA GLU A 352 -3.86 15.39 0.06
C GLU A 352 -3.94 16.65 -0.83
N TYR A 353 -2.93 16.86 -1.68
CA TYR A 353 -2.89 18.02 -2.56
C TYR A 353 -2.28 17.75 -3.94
N VAL A 354 -2.58 18.64 -4.88
CA VAL A 354 -1.91 18.76 -6.19
C VAL A 354 -1.45 20.21 -6.33
N ASP A 355 -0.13 20.42 -6.33
CA ASP A 355 0.42 21.69 -6.81
C ASP A 355 0.35 21.72 -8.34
N VAL A 356 -0.58 22.52 -8.86
CA VAL A 356 -0.87 22.57 -10.29
C VAL A 356 0.24 23.26 -11.07
N LEU A 357 0.87 24.29 -10.48
CA LEU A 357 1.86 25.10 -11.20
C LEU A 357 3.23 24.43 -11.21
N ARG A 358 3.69 23.88 -10.07
CA ARG A 358 4.94 23.11 -9.97
C ARG A 358 4.93 21.92 -10.93
N CYS A 359 3.83 21.15 -10.93
CA CYS A 359 3.60 20.10 -11.92
C CYS A 359 3.72 20.60 -13.37
N LEU A 360 3.08 21.74 -13.69
CA LEU A 360 3.09 22.30 -15.05
C LEU A 360 4.40 22.99 -15.46
N ILE A 361 5.30 23.31 -14.52
CA ILE A 361 6.68 23.71 -14.82
C ILE A 361 7.49 22.50 -15.31
N SER A 362 7.22 21.29 -14.80
CA SER A 362 7.93 20.05 -15.18
C SER A 362 7.33 19.31 -16.40
N GLY A 363 6.04 19.47 -16.68
CA GLY A 363 5.39 18.81 -17.83
C GLY A 363 3.87 18.93 -17.83
N ASN A 364 3.19 18.19 -18.72
CA ASN A 364 1.73 18.18 -18.85
C ASN A 364 1.05 17.16 -17.92
N VAL A 365 1.68 16.86 -16.77
CA VAL A 365 1.28 15.81 -15.82
C VAL A 365 0.93 16.46 -14.50
N LEU A 366 -0.20 16.07 -13.91
CA LEU A 366 -0.62 16.52 -12.59
C LEU A 366 -0.61 15.29 -11.66
N VAL A 367 0.01 15.40 -10.48
CA VAL A 367 0.20 14.26 -9.57
C VAL A 367 -0.27 14.65 -8.17
N CYS A 368 -1.01 13.75 -7.52
CA CYS A 368 -1.37 13.85 -6.12
C CYS A 368 -0.14 13.57 -5.25
N GLN A 369 0.25 14.56 -4.44
CA GLN A 369 1.39 14.47 -3.55
C GLN A 369 1.03 13.64 -2.29
N ASP A 370 1.94 13.59 -1.32
CA ASP A 370 1.67 12.95 -0.04
C ASP A 370 0.75 13.81 0.85
N PRO A 371 0.07 13.20 1.82
CA PRO A 371 -0.88 13.95 2.65
C PRO A 371 -0.25 15.04 3.52
N ILE A 372 -0.84 16.24 3.50
CA ILE A 372 -0.49 17.35 4.38
C ILE A 372 -0.97 17.04 5.79
N TYR A 373 -0.05 17.16 6.76
CA TYR A 373 -0.37 17.31 8.20
C TYR A 373 -1.42 16.31 8.72
N ILE A 374 -1.18 15.01 8.47
CA ILE A 374 -2.20 13.93 8.38
C ILE A 374 -3.05 13.65 9.65
N ALA A 375 -2.92 14.42 10.74
CA ALA A 375 -3.67 14.20 11.98
C ALA A 375 -4.39 15.48 12.44
N ASN A 376 -5.66 15.65 12.05
CA ASN A 376 -6.56 16.69 12.60
C ASN A 376 -8.06 16.44 12.35
N ASN A 377 -8.46 15.18 12.14
CA ASN A 377 -9.86 14.74 11.95
C ASN A 377 -10.69 15.69 11.07
N GLY A 378 -10.25 15.90 9.83
CA GLY A 378 -10.87 16.83 8.88
C GLY A 378 -12.31 16.45 8.52
N VAL A 379 -13.25 17.41 8.60
CA VAL A 379 -14.68 17.18 8.32
C VAL A 379 -15.21 17.92 7.08
N ALA A 380 -14.56 19.02 6.68
CA ALA A 380 -14.89 19.82 5.49
C ALA A 380 -13.75 20.76 5.11
N LEU A 381 -13.70 21.17 3.84
CA LEU A 381 -12.85 22.26 3.36
C LEU A 381 -13.67 23.56 3.23
N GLU A 382 -13.09 24.69 3.62
CA GLU A 382 -13.69 26.03 3.40
C GLU A 382 -12.68 26.96 2.72
N ARG A 383 -13.07 27.56 1.58
CA ARG A 383 -12.29 28.62 0.94
C ARG A 383 -12.54 29.98 1.58
N SER A 384 -11.50 30.54 2.18
CA SER A 384 -11.43 31.91 2.70
C SER A 384 -10.70 32.81 1.69
N GLY A 385 -11.42 33.27 0.66
CA GLY A 385 -10.81 34.11 -0.39
C GLY A 385 -9.94 33.29 -1.35
N SER A 386 -8.62 33.39 -1.21
CA SER A 386 -7.60 32.55 -1.89
C SER A 386 -7.17 31.35 -1.04
N GLU A 387 -7.24 31.49 0.30
CA GLU A 387 -6.81 30.46 1.25
C GLU A 387 -7.85 29.33 1.33
N VAL A 388 -7.39 28.11 1.63
CA VAL A 388 -8.26 26.97 1.98
C VAL A 388 -7.98 26.56 3.41
N ASN A 389 -9.06 26.37 4.17
CA ASN A 389 -9.04 25.94 5.55
C ASN A 389 -9.65 24.55 5.72
N LEU A 390 -9.05 23.73 6.57
CA LEU A 390 -9.61 22.47 7.05
C LEU A 390 -10.42 22.72 8.32
N HIS A 391 -11.70 22.38 8.32
CA HIS A 391 -12.52 22.28 9.53
C HIS A 391 -12.28 20.93 10.20
N GLN A 392 -12.18 20.92 11.53
CA GLN A 392 -11.85 19.74 12.33
C GLN A 392 -13.04 19.27 13.19
N GLU A 393 -13.07 17.99 13.58
CA GLU A 393 -14.10 17.43 14.47
C GLU A 393 -14.22 18.17 15.83
N ASP A 394 -13.14 18.77 16.34
CA ASP A 394 -13.15 19.51 17.61
C ASP A 394 -13.71 20.95 17.48
N GLY A 395 -13.97 21.40 16.24
CA GLY A 395 -14.44 22.74 15.92
C GLY A 395 -13.33 23.79 15.75
N SER A 396 -12.06 23.38 15.73
CA SER A 396 -10.96 24.22 15.28
C SER A 396 -10.83 24.24 13.75
N VAL A 397 -9.97 25.14 13.26
CA VAL A 397 -9.79 25.43 11.83
C VAL A 397 -8.28 25.59 11.57
N LEU A 398 -7.78 24.93 10.52
CA LEU A 398 -6.37 24.93 10.12
C LEU A 398 -6.21 25.48 8.70
N GLU A 399 -5.33 26.46 8.52
CA GLU A 399 -4.98 27.05 7.23
C GLU A 399 -4.01 26.13 6.47
N LEU A 400 -4.34 25.74 5.24
CA LEU A 400 -3.59 24.73 4.47
C LEU A 400 -2.54 25.31 3.52
N ALA A 401 -2.62 26.61 3.20
CA ALA A 401 -1.69 27.26 2.29
C ALA A 401 -0.24 27.29 2.82
N PRO A 402 0.04 27.71 4.07
CA PRO A 402 1.41 27.72 4.60
C PRO A 402 2.02 26.32 4.71
N LEU A 403 1.17 25.32 4.97
CA LEU A 403 1.58 23.91 5.00
C LEU A 403 1.96 23.44 3.59
N THR A 404 1.15 23.74 2.57
CA THR A 404 1.50 23.39 1.18
C THR A 404 2.81 24.02 0.72
N GLU A 405 3.07 25.28 1.11
CA GLU A 405 4.34 25.96 0.83
C GLU A 405 5.55 25.28 1.49
N GLU A 406 5.42 24.85 2.76
CA GLU A 406 6.46 24.07 3.45
C GLU A 406 6.68 22.70 2.80
N TRP A 407 5.60 22.03 2.37
CA TRP A 407 5.62 20.66 1.87
C TRP A 407 6.11 20.53 0.44
N ASN A 408 5.90 21.56 -0.38
CA ASN A 408 6.55 21.68 -1.69
C ASN A 408 8.09 21.74 -1.59
N GLY A 409 8.65 22.07 -0.42
CA GLY A 409 10.10 22.12 -0.18
C GLY A 409 10.77 20.78 0.13
N GLN A 410 10.10 19.64 -0.02
CA GLN A 410 10.64 18.31 0.31
C GLN A 410 11.94 17.97 -0.43
N GLU A 411 12.91 17.42 0.31
CA GLU A 411 14.18 16.86 -0.20
C GLU A 411 13.92 15.62 -1.07
N ILE A 412 14.82 15.35 -2.04
CA ILE A 412 14.68 14.18 -2.91
C ILE A 412 14.84 12.89 -2.10
N PRO A 413 13.87 11.95 -2.13
CA PRO A 413 13.93 10.75 -1.31
C PRO A 413 15.08 9.82 -1.69
N SER A 414 15.66 9.15 -0.67
CA SER A 414 17.00 8.55 -0.74
C SER A 414 17.21 7.52 -1.86
N GLU A 415 16.15 6.81 -2.24
CA GLU A 415 16.13 5.78 -3.27
C GLU A 415 16.36 6.33 -4.68
N ALA A 416 16.12 7.63 -4.91
CA ALA A 416 16.46 8.32 -6.16
C ALA A 416 17.78 9.11 -6.09
N VAL A 417 18.42 9.20 -4.92
CA VAL A 417 19.67 9.96 -4.71
C VAL A 417 20.89 9.08 -5.01
N GLY A 418 21.79 9.58 -5.85
CA GLY A 418 23.05 8.94 -6.22
C GLY A 418 23.41 9.10 -7.70
N ALA A 419 24.55 8.53 -8.08
CA ALA A 419 25.00 8.46 -9.46
C ALA A 419 24.61 7.13 -10.13
N PHE A 420 24.11 7.20 -11.35
CA PHE A 420 23.59 6.07 -12.13
C PHE A 420 24.11 6.15 -13.59
N ASN A 421 24.40 5.01 -14.22
CA ASN A 421 24.87 4.95 -15.61
C ASN A 421 23.96 4.07 -16.47
N ASP A 422 23.63 4.48 -17.70
CA ASP A 422 23.29 3.54 -18.77
C ASP A 422 24.57 3.10 -19.48
N MET A 423 24.71 1.78 -19.66
CA MET A 423 25.81 1.11 -20.37
C MET A 423 25.29 0.32 -21.58
N GLY A 424 24.01 0.50 -21.93
CA GLY A 424 23.30 -0.17 -23.02
C GLY A 424 23.86 0.18 -24.40
N ASP A 425 23.72 -0.74 -25.34
CA ASP A 425 24.08 -0.57 -26.76
C ASP A 425 25.53 -0.12 -27.06
N ASN A 426 26.43 -0.20 -26.06
CA ASN A 426 27.81 0.35 -26.01
C ASN A 426 27.89 1.88 -25.91
N GLN A 427 26.81 2.55 -25.49
CA GLN A 427 26.83 3.96 -25.17
C GLN A 427 27.24 4.18 -23.70
N PHE A 428 27.78 5.35 -23.37
CA PHE A 428 28.02 5.76 -21.98
C PHE A 428 27.27 7.05 -21.67
N ASP A 429 26.15 6.88 -20.97
CA ASP A 429 25.27 7.95 -20.51
C ASP A 429 25.09 7.82 -18.98
N TRP A 430 24.88 8.93 -18.26
CA TRP A 430 24.78 8.92 -16.80
C TRP A 430 23.90 10.06 -16.26
N MET A 431 23.41 9.85 -15.04
CA MET A 431 22.63 10.80 -14.26
C MET A 431 23.12 10.76 -12.81
N ASP A 432 23.41 11.92 -12.24
CA ASP A 432 23.72 12.09 -10.82
C ASP A 432 22.64 12.99 -10.20
N VAL A 433 22.09 12.56 -9.05
CA VAL A 433 20.98 13.20 -8.36
C VAL A 433 21.39 13.42 -6.90
N GLU A 434 21.63 14.68 -6.53
CA GLU A 434 21.93 15.08 -5.16
C GLU A 434 20.64 15.19 -4.32
N SER A 435 20.72 14.92 -3.01
CA SER A 435 19.55 15.02 -2.10
C SER A 435 18.96 16.42 -1.96
N ASN A 436 19.73 17.45 -2.35
CA ASN A 436 19.32 18.85 -2.42
C ASN A 436 18.54 19.20 -3.71
N GLY A 437 18.27 18.20 -4.57
CA GLY A 437 17.56 18.37 -5.83
C GLY A 437 18.45 18.73 -7.03
N ILE A 438 19.76 18.94 -6.88
CA ILE A 438 20.65 19.17 -8.04
C ILE A 438 20.74 17.90 -8.89
N VAL A 439 20.54 18.04 -10.20
CA VAL A 439 20.73 16.96 -11.18
C VAL A 439 21.84 17.33 -12.16
N GLN A 440 22.68 16.36 -12.47
CA GLN A 440 23.66 16.43 -13.57
C GLN A 440 23.46 15.21 -14.46
N MET A 441 23.52 15.38 -15.79
CA MET A 441 23.40 14.27 -16.74
C MET A 441 24.42 14.43 -17.87
N GLY A 442 25.11 13.35 -18.22
CA GLY A 442 25.84 13.26 -19.49
C GLY A 442 25.11 12.29 -20.40
N VAL A 443 24.73 12.73 -21.60
CA VAL A 443 23.95 11.93 -22.55
C VAL A 443 24.59 11.90 -23.94
N GLN A 444 24.15 10.94 -24.75
CA GLN A 444 24.65 10.69 -26.10
C GLN A 444 26.17 10.47 -26.12
N ASP A 445 26.69 9.48 -25.39
CA ASP A 445 28.12 9.19 -25.27
C ASP A 445 28.93 10.38 -24.69
N ASN A 446 28.40 11.04 -23.66
CA ASN A 446 28.96 12.28 -23.08
C ASN A 446 29.18 13.43 -24.11
N ASN A 447 28.44 13.45 -25.22
CA ASN A 447 28.52 14.58 -26.16
C ASN A 447 27.65 15.78 -25.73
N VAL A 448 26.66 15.55 -24.85
CA VAL A 448 25.83 16.61 -24.27
C VAL A 448 25.82 16.48 -22.74
N PHE A 449 26.02 17.59 -22.04
CA PHE A 449 26.03 17.64 -20.57
C PHE A 449 24.97 18.63 -20.07
N TYR A 450 23.98 18.12 -19.34
CA TYR A 450 22.92 18.90 -18.70
C TYR A 450 23.20 19.09 -17.21
N GLN A 451 22.88 20.28 -16.69
CA GLN A 451 22.78 20.56 -15.26
C GLN A 451 21.43 21.23 -14.96
N GLY A 452 20.82 20.87 -13.83
CA GLY A 452 19.48 21.30 -13.50
C GLY A 452 19.01 20.88 -12.11
N PHE A 453 17.70 20.74 -11.98
CA PHE A 453 17.02 20.38 -10.74
C PHE A 453 16.01 19.25 -10.95
N ALA A 454 15.82 18.44 -9.91
CA ALA A 454 14.70 17.54 -9.72
C ALA A 454 13.75 18.10 -8.65
N ASP A 455 12.46 17.94 -8.87
CA ASP A 455 11.37 18.21 -7.95
C ASP A 455 10.59 16.92 -7.68
N TYR A 456 10.29 16.61 -6.42
CA TYR A 456 9.38 15.52 -6.08
C TYR A 456 7.92 15.92 -6.38
N LEU A 457 7.24 15.12 -7.20
CA LEU A 457 5.88 15.39 -7.66
C LEU A 457 4.79 14.50 -7.02
N GLY A 458 5.15 13.36 -6.41
CA GLY A 458 4.21 12.41 -5.80
C GLY A 458 4.54 10.96 -6.18
N VAL A 459 3.60 10.02 -6.00
CA VAL A 459 3.83 8.58 -6.28
C VAL A 459 2.72 7.97 -7.15
N VAL A 460 3.11 7.23 -8.20
CA VAL A 460 2.23 6.50 -9.13
C VAL A 460 2.57 4.99 -9.13
N PRO A 461 1.73 4.08 -9.67
CA PRO A 461 2.03 2.64 -9.70
C PRO A 461 3.37 2.31 -10.37
N GLU A 462 3.78 3.12 -11.34
CA GLU A 462 5.04 3.03 -12.07
C GLU A 462 6.26 3.42 -11.23
N GLY A 463 6.11 4.18 -10.14
CA GLY A 463 7.21 4.59 -9.25
C GLY A 463 7.01 5.95 -8.57
N MET A 464 8.06 6.41 -7.90
CA MET A 464 8.14 7.76 -7.35
C MET A 464 8.34 8.79 -8.46
N VAL A 465 7.50 9.82 -8.55
CA VAL A 465 7.53 10.78 -9.66
C VAL A 465 8.45 11.95 -9.36
N LEU A 466 9.43 12.16 -10.24
CA LEU A 466 10.28 13.34 -10.28
C LEU A 466 9.98 14.16 -11.54
N GLY A 467 9.85 15.47 -11.37
CA GLY A 467 9.95 16.43 -12.47
C GLY A 467 11.39 16.89 -12.59
N ILE A 468 12.01 16.79 -13.76
CA ILE A 468 13.40 17.18 -13.98
C ILE A 468 13.44 18.32 -15.00
N SER A 469 14.13 19.41 -14.66
CA SER A 469 14.34 20.56 -15.53
C SER A 469 15.83 20.92 -15.56
N ALA A 470 16.45 20.84 -16.73
CA ALA A 470 17.89 21.00 -16.90
C ALA A 470 18.25 21.73 -18.20
N SER A 471 19.42 22.36 -18.23
CA SER A 471 19.97 23.04 -19.41
C SER A 471 21.39 22.55 -19.67
N GLU A 472 21.83 22.56 -20.92
CA GLU A 472 23.20 22.16 -21.24
C GLU A 472 24.21 23.18 -20.67
N THR A 473 25.46 22.77 -20.44
CA THR A 473 26.41 23.50 -19.57
C THR A 473 27.31 24.56 -20.24
N GLU A 474 27.16 24.85 -21.55
CA GLU A 474 27.86 25.98 -22.21
C GLU A 474 26.99 27.27 -22.25
N ASP A 475 27.46 28.33 -22.91
CA ASP A 475 26.75 29.62 -22.97
C ASP A 475 25.69 29.67 -24.09
N GLY A 476 24.42 29.52 -23.72
CA GLY A 476 23.25 29.83 -24.60
C GLY A 476 22.36 28.64 -24.97
N MET A 477 22.22 27.68 -24.06
CA MET A 477 21.85 26.30 -24.38
C MET A 477 20.35 26.00 -24.49
N GLN A 478 20.07 24.86 -25.12
CA GLN A 478 18.74 24.26 -25.17
C GLN A 478 18.42 23.60 -23.82
N GLY A 479 17.23 23.90 -23.28
CA GLY A 479 16.71 23.24 -22.08
C GLY A 479 15.99 21.95 -22.41
N ILE A 480 16.05 20.98 -21.48
CA ILE A 480 15.16 19.81 -21.45
C ILE A 480 14.31 19.86 -20.18
N THR A 481 13.09 19.35 -20.29
CA THR A 481 12.17 19.23 -19.16
C THR A 481 11.31 17.99 -19.37
N PHE A 482 11.23 17.14 -18.35
CA PHE A 482 10.51 15.87 -18.42
C PHE A 482 10.02 15.41 -17.04
N VAL A 483 9.05 14.51 -17.03
CA VAL A 483 8.49 13.89 -15.83
C VAL A 483 8.72 12.39 -15.90
N VAL A 484 9.30 11.82 -14.85
CA VAL A 484 9.74 10.41 -14.81
C VAL A 484 9.32 9.76 -13.49
N ALA A 485 8.76 8.56 -13.56
CA ALA A 485 8.59 7.69 -12.41
C ALA A 485 9.83 6.80 -12.23
N VAL A 486 10.41 6.78 -11.04
CA VAL A 486 11.63 6.05 -10.71
C VAL A 486 11.40 4.96 -9.66
N LYS A 487 12.13 3.84 -9.81
CA LYS A 487 12.09 2.66 -8.93
C LYS A 487 13.49 2.08 -8.74
N TYR A 488 13.90 1.82 -7.50
CA TYR A 488 15.25 1.36 -7.19
C TYR A 488 15.27 -0.10 -6.74
N ASP A 489 15.79 -0.97 -7.61
CA ASP A 489 16.00 -2.39 -7.32
C ASP A 489 17.28 -2.57 -6.49
N LEU A 490 17.08 -2.77 -5.18
CA LEU A 490 18.13 -3.04 -4.18
C LEU A 490 18.91 -4.34 -4.41
N PHE A 491 18.38 -5.31 -5.17
CA PHE A 491 19.04 -6.60 -5.42
C PHE A 491 19.95 -6.56 -6.64
N ASN A 492 19.53 -5.86 -7.70
CA ASN A 492 20.31 -5.68 -8.92
C ASN A 492 21.13 -4.36 -8.94
N GLU A 493 20.98 -3.50 -7.93
CA GLU A 493 21.57 -2.16 -7.85
C GLU A 493 21.18 -1.26 -9.05
N THR A 494 19.94 -1.37 -9.52
CA THR A 494 19.44 -0.64 -10.70
C THR A 494 18.33 0.35 -10.41
N LEU A 495 18.42 1.53 -11.02
CA LEU A 495 17.33 2.49 -11.11
C LEU A 495 16.55 2.24 -12.41
N ASN A 496 15.25 2.01 -12.29
CA ASN A 496 14.33 1.83 -13.40
C ASN A 496 13.55 3.14 -13.57
N LEU A 497 13.55 3.70 -14.78
CA LEU A 497 12.91 4.96 -15.14
C LEU A 497 11.76 4.68 -16.11
N THR A 498 10.57 5.23 -15.86
CA THR A 498 9.42 5.23 -16.77
C THR A 498 8.98 6.66 -17.06
N MET A 499 9.01 7.06 -18.33
CA MET A 499 8.65 8.41 -18.77
C MET A 499 7.13 8.63 -18.64
N ILE A 500 6.73 9.75 -18.04
CA ILE A 500 5.32 10.13 -17.85
C ILE A 500 4.95 11.33 -18.75
N ASP A 501 5.85 12.29 -18.96
CA ASP A 501 5.80 13.29 -20.04
C ASP A 501 7.22 13.79 -20.40
N GLY A 502 7.36 14.41 -21.57
CA GLY A 502 8.64 14.82 -22.14
C GLY A 502 9.34 13.71 -22.92
N GLU A 503 10.44 14.07 -23.60
CA GLU A 503 11.28 13.12 -24.33
C GLU A 503 12.37 12.54 -23.41
N ASN A 504 12.72 11.27 -23.62
CA ASN A 504 13.80 10.61 -22.87
C ASN A 504 15.17 11.09 -23.38
N PRO A 505 15.99 11.80 -22.57
CA PRO A 505 17.24 12.39 -23.02
C PRO A 505 18.37 11.36 -23.25
N PHE A 506 18.27 10.19 -22.61
CA PHE A 506 19.24 9.09 -22.72
C PHE A 506 18.97 8.20 -23.95
N LYS A 507 17.70 8.06 -24.36
CA LYS A 507 17.30 7.09 -25.40
C LYS A 507 16.09 7.56 -26.20
N GLU A 508 16.34 8.15 -27.36
CA GLU A 508 15.32 8.72 -28.27
C GLU A 508 14.16 7.73 -28.51
N GLY A 509 12.93 8.15 -28.18
CA GLY A 509 11.70 7.38 -28.39
C GLY A 509 11.47 6.21 -27.42
N ALA A 510 12.33 5.96 -26.44
CA ALA A 510 12.13 4.91 -25.43
C ALA A 510 11.41 5.48 -24.19
N THR A 511 10.24 4.91 -23.84
CA THR A 511 9.46 5.31 -22.66
C THR A 511 9.96 4.68 -21.35
N GLN A 512 10.95 3.79 -21.41
CA GLN A 512 11.55 3.14 -20.24
C GLN A 512 13.07 3.03 -20.41
N LEU A 513 13.78 3.09 -19.29
CA LEU A 513 15.23 2.95 -19.18
C LEU A 513 15.58 2.20 -17.88
N GLN A 514 16.70 1.49 -17.87
CA GLN A 514 17.31 0.94 -16.66
C GLN A 514 18.75 1.41 -16.59
N MET A 515 19.16 1.96 -15.44
CA MET A 515 20.50 2.46 -15.17
C MET A 515 21.09 1.73 -13.96
N ILE A 516 22.41 1.52 -13.93
CA ILE A 516 23.12 0.85 -12.83
C ILE A 516 23.70 1.91 -11.89
N ARG A 517 23.45 1.80 -10.58
CA ARG A 517 23.99 2.70 -9.55
C ARG A 517 25.51 2.54 -9.44
N CYS A 518 26.22 3.65 -9.31
CA CYS A 518 27.63 3.67 -8.93
C CYS A 518 27.80 3.19 -7.47
N PRO A 519 28.81 2.37 -7.15
CA PRO A 519 29.16 2.11 -5.76
C PRO A 519 29.65 3.40 -5.08
N ASP A 520 29.07 3.72 -3.93
CA ASP A 520 29.50 4.83 -3.07
C ASP A 520 30.86 4.47 -2.41
N TYR A 521 31.94 5.17 -2.80
CA TYR A 521 33.36 4.79 -2.54
C TYR A 521 34.13 5.69 -1.55
#